data_AF-A0A257TE40-F1
#
_entry.id   AF-A0A257TE40-F1
#
_cell.length_a   1.000
_cell.length_b   1.000
_cell.length_c   1.000
_cell.angle_alpha   90.00
_cell.angle_beta   90.00
_cell.angle_gamma   90.00
#
_symmetry.space_group_name_H-M   'P 1'
#
loop_
_entity.id
_entity.type
_entity.pdbx_description
1 polymer ?
#
loop_
_entity_poly.entity_id
_entity_poly.type
_entity_poly.pdbx_seq_one_letter_code
_entity_poly.pdbx_strand_id
1 'polypeptide(L)'
;MDLPKGSGNWYTGKHTPLITQELFQAVQEKIAEESQPKHKFKKWNFTKLLICGYCGSSITAQERAKILSTGEPVSYVYYSCSRAKDVNCKNPYLREEKLTEQLTNLVGRVSLDEIGARHLIEREVSRYNKLRAEVEGKSEIIKAKEMDIRKYAKYLLKNGSREEKRELLEHLRDRLILNDRAITLAD
;
A
#
# COMPACT_ATOMS: atom_id res chain seq x y z
N MET A 1 39.42 2.14 -17.31
CA MET A 1 39.14 3.00 -16.14
C MET A 1 38.18 2.23 -15.29
N ASP A 2 38.55 1.92 -14.05
CA ASP A 2 37.64 1.25 -13.12
C ASP A 2 36.86 2.28 -12.31
N LEU A 3 35.57 2.01 -12.09
CA LEU A 3 34.75 2.81 -11.18
C LEU A 3 35.28 2.65 -9.74
N PRO A 4 35.59 3.75 -9.02
CA PRO A 4 36.06 3.64 -7.65
C PRO A 4 34.93 3.14 -6.74
N LYS A 5 35.03 1.90 -6.27
CA LYS A 5 34.24 1.45 -5.13
C LYS A 5 34.76 2.15 -3.87
N GLY A 6 34.14 3.27 -3.50
CA GLY A 6 34.23 3.86 -2.17
C GLY A 6 35.38 4.85 -1.89
N SER A 7 36.36 5.04 -2.77
CA SER A 7 37.52 5.93 -2.52
C SER A 7 37.51 7.27 -3.28
N GLY A 8 36.61 7.45 -4.26
CA GLY A 8 36.48 8.69 -5.03
C GLY A 8 37.59 8.99 -6.05
N ASN A 9 38.67 8.21 -6.10
CA ASN A 9 39.79 8.44 -7.01
C ASN A 9 39.71 7.60 -8.29
N TRP A 10 39.87 8.25 -9.45
CA TRP A 10 39.89 7.61 -10.76
C TRP A 10 41.25 6.98 -11.05
N TYR A 11 41.27 5.70 -11.41
CA TYR A 11 42.50 5.00 -11.80
C TYR A 11 42.58 4.84 -13.32
N THR A 12 43.69 5.31 -13.90
CA THR A 12 44.03 5.07 -15.30
C THR A 12 44.62 3.67 -15.46
N GLY A 13 43.97 2.84 -16.28
CA GLY A 13 44.49 1.52 -16.61
C GLY A 13 45.73 1.61 -17.50
N LYS A 14 46.64 0.64 -17.39
CA LYS A 14 47.87 0.58 -18.21
C LYS A 14 47.62 0.17 -19.68
N HIS A 15 46.41 -0.27 -20.02
CA HIS A 15 46.05 -0.74 -21.35
C HIS A 15 45.43 0.36 -22.20
N THR A 16 45.65 0.29 -23.51
CA THR A 16 45.01 1.17 -24.49
C THR A 16 43.49 0.93 -24.45
N PRO A 17 42.67 1.97 -24.25
CA PRO A 17 41.22 1.84 -24.17
C PRO A 17 40.64 1.46 -25.54
N LEU A 18 39.68 0.53 -25.55
CA LEU A 18 38.98 0.10 -26.77
C LEU A 18 37.95 1.14 -27.26
N ILE A 19 37.42 1.94 -26.34
CA ILE A 19 36.44 3.00 -26.61
C ILE A 19 36.79 4.26 -25.82
N THR A 20 36.35 5.43 -26.29
CA THR A 20 36.55 6.68 -25.55
C THR A 20 35.72 6.71 -24.27
N GLN A 21 36.21 7.43 -23.26
CA GLN A 21 35.48 7.63 -22.01
C GLN A 21 34.12 8.31 -22.24
N GLU A 22 34.08 9.27 -23.16
CA GLU A 22 32.88 9.98 -23.58
C GLU A 22 31.82 9.01 -24.13
N LEU A 23 32.24 8.07 -25.00
CA LEU A 23 31.33 7.06 -25.55
C LEU A 23 30.84 6.12 -24.45
N PHE A 24 31.71 5.71 -23.53
CA PHE A 24 31.31 4.87 -22.40
C PHE A 24 30.28 5.58 -21.50
N GLN A 25 30.52 6.84 -21.14
CA GLN A 25 29.60 7.63 -20.32
C GLN A 25 28.25 7.84 -21.01
N ALA A 26 28.26 8.21 -22.30
CA ALA A 26 27.03 8.37 -23.08
C ALA A 26 26.19 7.08 -23.15
N VAL A 27 26.85 5.91 -23.26
CA VAL A 27 26.15 4.61 -23.21
C VAL A 27 25.63 4.30 -21.80
N GLN A 28 26.39 4.58 -20.74
CA GLN A 28 25.93 4.39 -19.37
C GLN A 28 24.71 5.25 -19.04
N GLU A 29 24.68 6.50 -19.50
CA GLU A 29 23.52 7.40 -19.36
C GLU A 29 22.28 6.84 -20.08
N LYS A 30 22.44 6.37 -21.32
CA LYS A 30 21.34 5.73 -22.06
C LYS A 30 20.85 4.45 -21.38
N ILE A 31 21.75 3.60 -20.90
CA ILE A 31 21.37 2.40 -20.14
C ILE A 31 20.60 2.80 -18.87
N ALA A 32 21.06 3.83 -18.15
CA ALA A 32 20.39 4.31 -16.95
C ALA A 32 18.97 4.84 -17.27
N GLU A 33 18.81 5.60 -18.35
CA GLU A 33 17.51 6.08 -18.83
C GLU A 33 16.58 4.92 -19.23
N GLU A 34 17.07 3.96 -20.02
CA GLU A 34 16.31 2.79 -20.45
C GLU A 34 15.96 1.83 -19.31
N SER A 35 16.81 1.78 -18.27
CA SER A 35 16.58 0.98 -17.07
C SER A 35 15.49 1.54 -16.15
N GLN A 36 15.11 2.81 -16.32
CA GLN A 36 14.01 3.37 -15.57
C GLN A 36 12.71 2.66 -15.96
N PRO A 37 11.90 2.20 -15.00
CA PRO A 37 10.62 1.58 -15.30
C PRO A 37 9.72 2.55 -16.06
N LYS A 38 9.46 2.25 -17.34
CA LYS A 38 8.64 3.07 -18.25
C LYS A 38 7.20 3.26 -17.76
N HIS A 39 6.75 2.42 -16.84
CA HIS A 39 5.44 2.51 -16.22
C HIS A 39 5.54 2.74 -14.71
N LYS A 40 4.77 3.72 -14.21
CA LYS A 40 4.57 3.88 -12.78
C LYS A 40 3.78 2.69 -12.26
N PHE A 41 4.33 1.96 -11.30
CA PHE A 41 3.60 0.91 -10.60
C PHE A 41 2.44 1.53 -9.82
N LYS A 42 1.21 1.09 -10.12
CA LYS A 42 0.04 1.50 -9.35
C LYS A 42 0.14 0.90 -7.95
N LYS A 43 0.04 1.76 -6.94
CA LYS A 43 0.06 1.35 -5.53
C LYS A 43 -1.35 0.98 -5.10
N TRP A 44 -1.54 -0.26 -4.65
CA TRP A 44 -2.83 -0.78 -4.22
C TRP A 44 -3.02 -0.66 -2.70
N ASN A 45 -4.26 -0.48 -2.26
CA ASN A 45 -4.61 -0.25 -0.85
C ASN A 45 -4.14 -1.39 0.06
N PHE A 46 -4.52 -2.63 -0.27
CA PHE A 46 -4.41 -3.75 0.67
C PHE A 46 -3.33 -4.79 0.30
N THR A 47 -2.49 -4.49 -0.70
CA THR A 47 -1.37 -5.40 -1.05
C THR A 47 -0.35 -5.49 0.07
N LYS A 48 0.30 -6.65 0.19
CA LYS A 48 1.25 -7.01 1.27
C LYS A 48 0.65 -7.13 2.68
N LEU A 49 -0.60 -6.71 2.90
CA LEU A 49 -1.30 -6.87 4.18
C LEU A 49 -2.05 -8.21 4.25
N LEU A 50 -2.42 -8.76 3.09
CA LEU A 50 -3.22 -9.98 2.97
C LEU A 50 -2.37 -11.17 2.51
N ILE A 51 -2.66 -12.34 3.09
CA ILE A 51 -2.04 -13.62 2.76
C ILE A 51 -3.11 -14.59 2.25
N CYS A 52 -2.75 -15.43 1.29
CA CYS A 52 -3.61 -16.50 0.80
C CYS A 52 -3.71 -17.64 1.83
N GLY A 53 -4.93 -18.00 2.24
CA GLY A 53 -5.16 -19.08 3.20
C GLY A 53 -4.80 -20.48 2.69
N TYR A 54 -4.85 -20.71 1.38
CA TYR A 54 -4.51 -22.00 0.77
C TYR A 54 -3.00 -22.29 0.71
N CYS A 55 -2.23 -21.40 0.08
CA CYS A 55 -0.81 -21.63 -0.22
C CYS A 55 0.14 -20.70 0.53
N GLY A 56 -0.37 -19.77 1.34
CA GLY A 56 0.44 -18.80 2.08
C GLY A 56 1.20 -17.79 1.20
N SER A 57 0.83 -17.64 -0.08
CA SER A 57 1.36 -16.60 -0.96
C SER A 57 0.76 -15.24 -0.62
N SER A 58 1.42 -14.14 -1.01
CA SER A 58 0.86 -12.79 -0.87
C SER A 58 -0.33 -12.58 -1.81
N ILE A 59 -1.26 -11.72 -1.41
CA ILE A 59 -2.34 -11.25 -2.28
C ILE A 59 -1.88 -10.00 -3.05
N THR A 60 -2.08 -10.03 -4.37
CA THR A 60 -1.85 -8.91 -5.29
C THR A 60 -3.18 -8.36 -5.81
N ALA A 61 -3.15 -7.20 -6.47
CA ALA A 61 -4.32 -6.60 -7.08
C ALA A 61 -4.10 -6.27 -8.56
N GLN A 62 -5.19 -6.33 -9.33
CA GLN A 62 -5.25 -6.01 -10.75
C GLN A 62 -6.50 -5.19 -11.03
N GLU A 63 -6.37 -4.12 -11.81
CA GLU A 63 -7.51 -3.36 -12.34
C GLU A 63 -7.92 -3.91 -13.71
N ARG A 64 -9.23 -4.01 -13.92
CA ARG A 64 -9.84 -4.36 -15.19
C ARG A 64 -10.83 -3.27 -15.59
N ALA A 65 -10.54 -2.57 -16.67
CA ALA A 65 -11.44 -1.60 -17.28
C ALA A 65 -12.33 -2.30 -18.32
N LYS A 66 -13.60 -1.88 -18.39
CA LYS A 66 -14.55 -2.26 -19.44
C LYS A 66 -15.41 -1.05 -19.82
N ILE A 67 -15.89 -1.04 -21.05
CA ILE A 67 -16.86 -0.04 -21.51
C ILE A 67 -18.25 -0.66 -21.35
N LEU A 68 -19.17 0.06 -20.72
CA LEU A 68 -20.56 -0.38 -20.57
C LEU A 68 -21.30 -0.28 -21.92
N SER A 69 -22.45 -0.94 -22.03
CA SER A 69 -23.34 -0.80 -23.19
C SER A 69 -23.81 0.65 -23.40
N THR A 70 -23.76 1.49 -22.36
CA THR A 70 -24.03 2.94 -22.40
C THR A 70 -22.88 3.76 -22.98
N GLY A 71 -21.71 3.15 -23.24
CA GLY A 71 -20.50 3.84 -23.71
C GLY A 71 -19.60 4.34 -22.58
N GLU A 72 -20.02 4.24 -21.32
CA GLU A 72 -19.25 4.74 -20.18
C GLU A 72 -18.12 3.77 -19.77
N PRO A 73 -16.88 4.25 -19.58
CA PRO A 73 -15.79 3.43 -19.08
C PRO A 73 -15.93 3.20 -17.57
N VAL A 74 -15.84 1.94 -17.15
CA VAL A 74 -15.85 1.54 -15.74
C VAL A 74 -14.65 0.63 -15.45
N SER A 75 -13.93 0.90 -14.37
CA SER A 75 -12.85 0.05 -13.89
C SER A 75 -13.18 -0.64 -12.57
N TYR A 76 -12.70 -1.87 -12.42
CA TYR A 76 -12.86 -2.67 -11.20
C TYR A 76 -11.50 -3.19 -10.75
N VAL A 77 -11.24 -3.12 -9.46
CA VAL A 77 -10.03 -3.66 -8.85
C VAL A 77 -10.34 -5.03 -8.22
N TYR A 78 -9.52 -6.02 -8.56
CA TYR A 78 -9.62 -7.39 -8.06
C TYR A 78 -8.36 -7.77 -7.32
N TYR A 79 -8.53 -8.34 -6.13
CA TYR A 79 -7.49 -8.93 -5.31
C TYR A 79 -7.45 -10.44 -5.52
N SER A 80 -6.26 -11.01 -5.67
CA SER A 80 -6.06 -12.45 -5.88
C SER A 80 -4.70 -12.93 -5.41
N CYS A 81 -4.58 -14.24 -5.20
CA CYS A 81 -3.31 -14.88 -4.90
C CYS A 81 -2.27 -14.61 -6.00
N SER A 82 -1.07 -14.19 -5.62
CA SER A 82 0.06 -14.05 -6.54
C SER A 82 0.56 -15.37 -7.11
N ARG A 83 0.14 -16.51 -6.53
CA ARG A 83 0.54 -17.87 -6.94
C ARG A 83 2.04 -18.11 -6.89
N ALA A 84 2.75 -17.33 -6.06
CA ALA A 84 4.21 -17.43 -5.92
C ALA A 84 4.67 -18.76 -5.32
N LYS A 85 3.88 -19.34 -4.40
CA LYS A 85 4.17 -20.64 -3.76
C LYS A 85 3.43 -21.82 -4.39
N ASP A 86 2.27 -21.57 -5.00
CA ASP A 86 1.47 -22.59 -5.69
C ASP A 86 0.83 -21.99 -6.94
N VAL A 87 1.28 -22.45 -8.10
CA VAL A 87 0.81 -22.03 -9.43
C VAL A 87 -0.65 -22.42 -9.64
N ASN A 88 -1.11 -23.52 -9.04
CA ASN A 88 -2.46 -24.06 -9.20
C ASN A 88 -3.40 -23.64 -8.08
N CYS A 89 -3.04 -22.62 -7.30
CA CYS A 89 -3.86 -22.13 -6.19
C CYS A 89 -5.26 -21.75 -6.68
N LYS A 90 -6.26 -22.38 -6.04
CA LYS A 90 -7.69 -22.26 -6.38
C LYS A 90 -8.37 -21.07 -5.70
N ASN A 91 -7.62 -20.25 -4.96
CA ASN A 91 -8.20 -19.09 -4.27
C ASN A 91 -8.84 -18.12 -5.30
N PRO A 92 -10.14 -17.85 -5.19
CA PRO A 92 -10.85 -17.02 -6.15
C PRO A 92 -10.46 -15.53 -6.05
N TYR A 93 -10.76 -14.79 -7.11
CA TYR A 93 -10.65 -13.33 -7.14
C TYR A 93 -11.73 -12.70 -6.25
N LEU A 94 -11.36 -11.62 -5.53
CA LEU A 94 -12.26 -10.81 -4.70
C LEU A 94 -12.22 -9.35 -5.16
N ARG A 95 -13.38 -8.71 -5.34
CA ARG A 95 -13.45 -7.27 -5.68
C ARG A 95 -13.06 -6.40 -4.49
N GLU A 96 -12.43 -5.27 -4.76
CA GLU A 96 -12.01 -4.31 -3.73
C GLU A 96 -13.18 -3.79 -2.87
N GLU A 97 -14.33 -3.55 -3.48
CA GLU A 97 -15.55 -3.14 -2.77
C GLU A 97 -15.95 -4.16 -1.69
N LYS A 98 -15.96 -5.45 -2.06
CA LYS A 98 -16.29 -6.56 -1.16
C LYS A 98 -15.22 -6.82 -0.11
N LEU A 99 -13.96 -6.65 -0.49
CA LEU A 99 -12.83 -6.71 0.44
C LEU A 99 -12.94 -5.60 1.50
N THR A 100 -13.23 -4.37 1.07
CA THR A 100 -13.40 -3.21 1.98
C THR A 100 -14.60 -3.41 2.91
N GLU A 101 -15.71 -3.95 2.39
CA GLU A 101 -16.89 -4.30 3.18
C GLU A 101 -16.56 -5.33 4.28
N GLN A 102 -15.82 -6.38 3.94
CA GLN A 102 -15.40 -7.41 4.90
C GLN A 102 -14.44 -6.86 5.95
N LEU A 103 -13.46 -6.05 5.56
CA LEU A 103 -12.55 -5.40 6.51
C LEU A 103 -13.29 -4.46 7.47
N THR A 104 -14.27 -3.70 6.96
CA THR A 104 -15.12 -2.82 7.78
C THR A 104 -15.90 -3.62 8.84
N ASN A 105 -16.39 -4.80 8.47
CA ASN A 105 -17.10 -5.69 9.39
C ASN A 105 -16.16 -6.31 10.42
N LEU A 106 -14.95 -6.68 9.99
CA LEU A 106 -13.91 -7.26 10.86
C LEU A 106 -13.46 -6.26 11.94
N VAL A 107 -13.20 -5.00 11.57
CA VAL A 107 -12.93 -3.90 12.52
C VAL A 107 -14.05 -3.70 13.54
N GLY A 108 -15.29 -4.04 13.18
CA GLY A 108 -16.42 -4.03 14.11
C GLY A 108 -16.32 -5.07 15.23
N ARG A 109 -15.59 -6.16 15.02
CA ARG A 109 -15.47 -7.30 15.95
C ARG A 109 -14.17 -7.31 16.74
N VAL A 110 -13.09 -6.77 16.17
CA VAL A 110 -11.75 -6.73 16.77
C VAL A 110 -11.66 -5.71 17.90
N SER A 111 -10.76 -5.94 18.87
CA SER A 111 -10.52 -4.98 19.95
C SER A 111 -9.89 -3.70 19.40
N LEU A 112 -10.29 -2.55 19.93
CA LEU A 112 -9.73 -1.26 19.50
C LEU A 112 -8.23 -1.13 19.83
N ASP A 113 -7.77 -1.86 20.84
CA ASP A 113 -6.36 -1.93 21.23
C ASP A 113 -5.52 -2.73 20.24
N GLU A 114 -6.15 -3.54 19.38
CA GLU A 114 -5.49 -4.39 18.38
C GLU A 114 -5.36 -3.71 17.01
N ILE A 115 -6.07 -2.61 16.76
CA ILE A 115 -6.11 -1.99 15.42
C ILE A 115 -5.12 -0.81 15.34
N GLY A 116 -4.46 -0.42 16.43
CA GLY A 116 -3.64 0.80 16.49
C GLY A 116 -4.42 2.11 16.18
N ALA A 117 -5.73 2.01 15.95
CA ALA A 117 -6.62 3.10 15.57
C ALA A 117 -6.63 4.22 16.60
N ARG A 118 -6.41 3.87 17.87
CA ARG A 118 -6.42 4.82 18.98
C ARG A 118 -5.39 5.93 18.80
N HIS A 119 -4.14 5.59 18.48
CA HIS A 119 -3.10 6.59 18.30
C HIS A 119 -3.33 7.46 17.06
N LEU A 120 -3.87 6.89 15.97
CA LEU A 120 -4.23 7.64 14.76
C LEU A 120 -5.29 8.69 15.05
N ILE A 121 -6.36 8.27 15.73
CA ILE A 121 -7.45 9.17 16.12
C ILE A 121 -6.96 10.23 17.09
N GLU A 122 -6.18 9.85 18.09
CA GLU A 122 -5.62 10.81 19.06
C GLU A 122 -4.74 11.84 18.33
N ARG A 123 -3.93 11.42 17.36
CA ARG A 123 -3.10 12.31 16.53
C ARG A 123 -3.97 13.26 15.71
N GLU A 124 -5.03 12.78 15.09
CA GLU A 124 -5.87 13.57 14.21
C GLU A 124 -6.78 14.55 14.96
N VAL A 125 -7.36 14.11 16.08
CA VAL A 125 -8.09 14.96 17.02
C VAL A 125 -7.16 16.04 17.59
N SER A 126 -5.91 15.68 17.92
CA SER A 126 -4.92 16.66 18.36
C SER A 126 -4.57 17.66 17.27
N ARG A 127 -4.42 17.22 16.02
CA ARG A 127 -4.18 18.10 14.86
C ARG A 127 -5.37 19.04 14.63
N TYR A 128 -6.59 18.52 14.69
CA TYR A 128 -7.82 19.29 14.53
C TYR A 128 -8.00 20.34 15.63
N ASN A 129 -7.78 19.96 16.89
CA ASN A 129 -7.85 20.88 18.03
C ASN A 129 -6.81 22.01 17.92
N LYS A 130 -5.58 21.70 17.48
CA LYS A 130 -4.55 22.73 17.22
C LYS A 130 -4.98 23.71 16.13
N LEU A 131 -5.46 23.18 15.00
CA LEU A 131 -5.96 24.00 13.88
C LEU A 131 -7.11 24.91 14.34
N ARG A 132 -8.07 24.37 15.09
CA ARG A 132 -9.22 25.12 15.60
C ARG A 132 -8.82 26.23 16.57
N ALA A 133 -7.84 25.96 17.44
CA ALA A 133 -7.32 26.97 18.36
C ALA A 133 -6.64 28.14 17.62
N GLU A 134 -5.91 27.84 16.55
CA GLU A 134 -5.15 28.83 15.78
C GLU A 134 -6.02 29.61 14.78
N VAL A 135 -7.00 28.97 14.14
CA VAL A 135 -7.85 29.59 13.11
C VAL A 135 -9.13 30.20 13.69
N GLU A 136 -9.78 29.53 14.64
CA GLU A 136 -11.07 29.99 15.19
C GLU A 136 -10.93 30.68 16.55
N GLY A 137 -9.74 30.70 17.15
CA GLY A 137 -9.51 31.25 18.50
C GLY A 137 -10.23 30.46 19.62
N LYS A 138 -10.81 29.30 19.31
CA LYS A 138 -11.55 28.47 20.27
C LYS A 138 -10.58 27.47 20.93
N SER A 139 -10.34 27.66 22.24
CA SER A 139 -9.43 26.84 23.04
C SER A 139 -10.06 25.57 23.64
N GLU A 140 -11.34 25.31 23.36
CA GLU A 140 -12.03 24.12 23.84
C GLU A 140 -11.47 22.86 23.17
N ILE A 141 -10.74 22.06 23.96
CA ILE A 141 -10.19 20.78 23.52
C ILE A 141 -11.34 19.78 23.39
N ILE A 142 -11.66 19.39 22.14
CA ILE A 142 -12.55 18.27 21.89
C ILE A 142 -11.79 17.00 22.28
N LYS A 143 -12.22 16.34 23.35
CA LYS A 143 -11.62 15.08 23.78
C LYS A 143 -12.12 13.96 22.86
N ALA A 144 -11.21 13.11 22.40
CA ALA A 144 -11.48 11.95 21.54
C ALA A 144 -12.41 10.88 22.18
N LYS A 145 -12.90 11.12 23.40
CA LYS A 145 -13.58 10.12 24.24
C LYS A 145 -14.97 9.74 23.73
N GLU A 146 -15.53 10.44 22.74
CA GLU A 146 -16.87 10.18 22.19
C GLU A 146 -16.96 10.12 20.66
N MET A 147 -15.85 10.25 19.93
CA MET A 147 -15.85 9.71 18.58
C MET A 147 -15.72 8.20 18.73
N ASP A 148 -16.82 7.49 18.50
CA ASP A 148 -16.88 6.04 18.47
C ASP A 148 -15.75 5.55 17.55
N ILE A 149 -14.63 5.13 18.15
CA ILE A 149 -13.36 4.79 17.49
C ILE A 149 -13.64 3.79 16.36
N ARG A 150 -14.63 2.93 16.56
CA ARG A 150 -15.12 1.98 15.57
C ARG A 150 -15.75 2.67 14.36
N LYS A 151 -16.59 3.68 14.55
CA LYS A 151 -17.19 4.45 13.44
C LYS A 151 -16.12 5.17 12.64
N TYR A 152 -15.12 5.75 13.30
CA TYR A 152 -14.03 6.43 12.62
C TYR A 152 -13.13 5.45 11.84
N ALA A 153 -12.75 4.32 12.43
CA ALA A 153 -12.00 3.28 11.72
C ALA A 153 -12.75 2.75 10.48
N LYS A 154 -14.08 2.54 10.60
CA LYS A 154 -14.95 2.20 9.46
C LYS A 154 -14.98 3.29 8.39
N TYR A 155 -14.99 4.56 8.80
CA TYR A 155 -14.91 5.70 7.89
C TYR A 155 -13.58 5.74 7.14
N LEU A 156 -12.45 5.58 7.85
CA LEU A 156 -11.11 5.55 7.23
C LEU A 156 -10.98 4.43 6.21
N LEU A 157 -11.47 3.22 6.50
CA LEU A 157 -11.42 2.11 5.54
C LEU A 157 -12.19 2.40 4.25
N LYS A 158 -13.29 3.15 4.31
CA LYS A 158 -14.08 3.52 3.14
C LYS A 158 -13.47 4.71 2.40
N ASN A 159 -13.25 5.81 3.11
CA ASN A 159 -13.00 7.14 2.52
C ASN A 159 -11.57 7.66 2.70
N GLY A 160 -10.75 7.02 3.53
CA GLY A 160 -9.39 7.45 3.80
C GLY A 160 -8.45 7.33 2.59
N SER A 161 -7.28 7.95 2.71
CA SER A 161 -6.17 7.78 1.77
C SER A 161 -5.60 6.35 1.83
N ARG A 162 -4.77 5.99 0.84
CA ARG A 162 -4.10 4.69 0.84
C ARG A 162 -3.26 4.52 2.10
N GLU A 163 -2.53 5.56 2.46
CA GLU A 163 -1.62 5.62 3.60
C GLU A 163 -2.39 5.41 4.90
N GLU A 164 -3.50 6.12 5.11
CA GLU A 164 -4.35 5.97 6.31
C GLU A 164 -4.95 4.57 6.42
N LYS A 165 -5.47 4.01 5.32
CA LYS A 165 -6.03 2.65 5.30
C LYS A 165 -4.99 1.61 5.69
N ARG A 166 -3.74 1.81 5.27
CA ARG A 166 -2.63 0.91 5.58
C ARG A 166 -2.17 1.08 7.02
N GLU A 167 -1.97 2.31 7.48
CA GLU A 167 -1.54 2.59 8.85
C GLU A 167 -2.54 1.99 9.87
N LEU A 168 -3.83 2.05 9.57
CA LEU A 168 -4.89 1.43 10.36
C LEU A 168 -4.78 -0.11 10.43
N LEU A 169 -4.35 -0.75 9.35
CA LEU A 169 -4.29 -2.22 9.27
C LEU A 169 -2.91 -2.79 9.61
N GLU A 170 -1.84 -1.99 9.54
CA GLU A 170 -0.47 -2.42 9.85
C GLU A 170 -0.26 -2.72 11.34
N HIS A 171 -1.09 -2.13 12.20
CA HIS A 171 -1.04 -2.36 13.64
C HIS A 171 -1.89 -3.56 14.11
N LEU A 172 -2.60 -4.22 13.19
CA LEU A 172 -3.29 -5.48 13.50
C LEU A 172 -2.26 -6.51 13.97
N ARG A 173 -2.47 -7.05 15.17
CA ARG A 173 -1.62 -8.12 15.72
C ARG A 173 -1.64 -9.34 14.81
N ASP A 174 -2.83 -9.69 14.36
CA ASP A 174 -3.08 -10.90 13.59
C ASP A 174 -3.00 -10.61 12.09
N ARG A 175 -2.50 -11.58 11.32
CA ARG A 175 -2.40 -11.43 9.87
C ARG A 175 -3.77 -11.63 9.21
N LEU A 176 -4.06 -10.81 8.20
CA LEU A 176 -5.28 -10.96 7.42
C LEU A 176 -5.11 -12.09 6.39
N ILE A 177 -5.95 -13.11 6.49
CA ILE A 177 -6.01 -14.26 5.57
C ILE A 177 -7.20 -14.11 4.64
N LEU A 178 -6.95 -14.24 3.33
CA LEU A 178 -7.99 -14.36 2.30
C LEU A 178 -8.15 -15.84 1.91
N ASN A 179 -9.32 -16.40 2.17
CA ASN A 179 -9.71 -17.75 1.77
C ASN A 179 -11.14 -17.74 1.21
N ASP A 180 -11.38 -18.34 0.04
CA ASP A 180 -12.71 -18.46 -0.58
C ASP A 180 -13.55 -17.17 -0.61
N ARG A 181 -12.92 -16.05 -0.99
CA ARG A 181 -13.52 -14.70 -0.98
C ARG A 181 -13.88 -14.16 0.40
N ALA A 182 -13.47 -14.80 1.49
CA ALA A 182 -13.67 -14.37 2.87
C ALA A 182 -12.34 -13.97 3.53
N ILE A 183 -12.37 -12.88 4.31
CA ILE A 183 -11.23 -12.41 5.11
C ILE A 183 -11.40 -12.86 6.56
N THR A 184 -10.34 -13.46 7.09
CA THR A 184 -10.25 -13.95 8.47
C THR A 184 -8.94 -13.48 9.10
N LEU A 185 -8.86 -13.51 10.43
CA LEU A 185 -7.61 -13.29 11.15
C LEU A 185 -6.90 -14.63 11.31
N ALA A 186 -5.58 -14.64 11.13
CA ALA A 186 -4.74 -15.76 11.49
C ALA A 186 -4.56 -15.77 13.01
N ASP A 187 -5.11 -16.78 13.68
CA ASP A 187 -4.78 -17.07 15.10
C ASP A 187 -3.27 -17.37 15.27
#